data_AF-A0A2P4Y338-F1
#
_entry.id   AF-A0A2P4Y338-F1
#
_cell.length_a   1.000
_cell.length_b   1.000
_cell.length_c   1.000
_cell.angle_alpha   90.00
_cell.angle_beta   90.00
_cell.angle_gamma   90.00
#
_symmetry.space_group_name_H-M   'P 1'
#
loop_
_entity.id
_entity.type
_entity.pdbx_description
1 polymer ?
#
loop_
_entity_poly.entity_id
_entity_poly.type
_entity_poly.pdbx_seq_one_letter_code
_entity_poly.pdbx_strand_id
1 'polypeptide(L)'
;TDSIYYNAPSTLTVSSKGVNAADRTVTIKKSGFIGTGSTQSAQDTDAVIWNPWVERSKTFKDFGAEEYINMLAVEPGRVSEKQVLPSGQTYTLQQTITVA
;
A
#
# COMPACT_ATOMS: atom_id res chain seq x y z
N THR A 1 -5.07 14.15 -5.20
CA THR A 1 -5.99 13.57 -4.22
C THR A 1 -5.57 12.16 -3.94
N ASP A 2 -5.78 11.69 -2.73
CA ASP A 2 -5.52 10.31 -2.36
C ASP A 2 -6.68 9.39 -2.78
N SER A 3 -6.37 8.25 -3.40
CA SER A 3 -7.35 7.28 -3.84
C SER A 3 -7.38 6.09 -2.90
N ILE A 4 -8.46 5.95 -2.13
CA ILE A 4 -8.63 4.86 -1.18
C ILE A 4 -9.58 3.80 -1.77
N TYR A 5 -9.09 2.56 -1.83
CA TYR A 5 -9.83 1.40 -2.29
C TYR A 5 -10.16 0.50 -1.09
N TYR A 6 -11.42 0.50 -0.68
CA TYR A 6 -11.89 -0.29 0.46
C TYR A 6 -11.93 -1.78 0.10
N ASN A 7 -11.54 -2.63 1.05
CA ASN A 7 -11.54 -4.09 0.88
C ASN A 7 -10.88 -4.54 -0.44
N ALA A 8 -9.78 -3.86 -0.82
CA ALA A 8 -9.09 -4.11 -2.07
C ALA A 8 -8.64 -5.58 -2.18
N PRO A 9 -8.44 -6.12 -3.39
CA PRO A 9 -7.92 -7.47 -3.58
C PRO A 9 -6.59 -7.70 -2.83
N SER A 10 -6.32 -8.95 -2.41
CA SER A 10 -5.08 -9.30 -1.70
C SER A 10 -3.83 -9.18 -2.57
N THR A 11 -3.97 -9.13 -3.90
CA THR A 11 -2.87 -8.89 -4.84
C THR A 11 -3.15 -7.60 -5.59
N LEU A 12 -2.20 -6.67 -5.54
CA LEU A 12 -2.19 -5.44 -6.31
C LEU A 12 -1.04 -5.52 -7.32
N THR A 13 -1.25 -4.97 -8.51
CA THR A 13 -0.24 -4.97 -9.57
C THR A 13 -0.03 -3.54 -10.06
N VAL A 14 1.22 -3.09 -10.06
CA VAL A 14 1.63 -1.82 -10.67
C VAL A 14 2.46 -2.14 -11.90
N SER A 15 2.00 -1.66 -13.05
CA SER A 15 2.77 -1.71 -14.30
C SER A 15 3.37 -0.34 -14.57
N SER A 16 4.68 -0.30 -14.75
CA SER A 16 5.40 0.91 -15.13
C SER A 16 6.03 0.74 -16.50
N LYS A 17 5.88 1.76 -17.35
CA LYS A 17 6.55 1.81 -18.65
C LYS A 17 7.96 2.37 -18.47
N GLY A 18 8.96 1.62 -18.91
CA GLY A 18 10.34 2.09 -18.88
C GLY A 18 10.56 3.16 -19.94
N VAL A 19 11.15 4.30 -19.55
CA VAL A 19 11.68 5.26 -20.52
C VAL A 19 13.13 4.87 -20.79
N ASN A 20 13.41 4.41 -22.02
CA ASN A 20 14.71 3.82 -22.39
C ASN A 20 15.13 2.62 -21.49
N ALA A 21 14.15 1.94 -20.91
CA ALA A 21 14.32 0.78 -20.04
C ALA A 21 13.20 -0.24 -20.32
N ALA A 22 13.36 -1.48 -19.85
CA ALA A 22 12.30 -2.47 -19.90
C ALA A 22 11.12 -2.05 -19.01
N ASP A 23 9.91 -2.42 -19.44
CA ASP A 23 8.72 -2.35 -18.61
C ASP A 23 8.92 -3.20 -17.35
N ARG A 24 8.37 -2.74 -16.24
CA ARG A 24 8.42 -3.48 -14.96
C ARG A 24 7.03 -3.70 -14.42
N THR A 25 6.84 -4.88 -13.85
CA THR A 25 5.64 -5.20 -13.10
C THR A 25 6.00 -5.42 -11.65
N VAL A 26 5.44 -4.60 -10.76
CA VAL A 26 5.55 -4.76 -9.31
C VAL A 26 4.26 -5.42 -8.82
N THR A 27 4.40 -6.58 -8.19
CA THR A 27 3.29 -7.27 -7.54
C THR A 27 3.39 -7.07 -6.03
N ILE A 28 2.30 -6.61 -5.43
CA ILE A 28 2.20 -6.36 -4.00
C ILE A 28 1.12 -7.30 -3.46
N LYS A 29 1.52 -8.25 -2.61
CA LYS A 29 0.59 -9.12 -1.88
C LYS A 29 0.39 -8.56 -0.48
N LYS A 30 -0.88 -8.38 -0.09
CA LYS A 30 -1.30 -7.87 1.21
C LYS A 30 -2.23 -8.82 1.94
N SER A 31 -2.11 -8.84 3.25
CA SER A 31 -2.98 -9.60 4.14
C SER A 31 -3.07 -8.95 5.52
N GLY A 32 -4.18 -9.20 6.20
CA GLY A 32 -4.41 -8.81 7.58
C GLY A 32 -4.93 -9.99 8.39
N PHE A 33 -4.47 -10.15 9.62
CA PHE A 33 -4.90 -11.24 10.49
C PHE A 33 -5.02 -10.78 11.94
N ILE A 34 -6.11 -11.14 12.62
CA ILE A 34 -6.27 -10.96 14.06
C ILE A 34 -6.29 -12.33 14.74
N GLY A 35 -5.43 -12.50 15.73
CA GLY A 35 -5.35 -13.73 16.51
C GLY A 35 -4.10 -13.86 17.36
N THR A 36 -3.96 -15.02 17.99
CA THR A 36 -2.80 -15.36 18.84
C THR A 36 -2.40 -16.80 18.55
N GLY A 37 -1.09 -17.03 18.31
CA GLY A 37 -0.59 -18.37 17.98
C GLY A 37 -1.17 -18.91 16.68
N SER A 38 -1.65 -20.16 16.70
CA SER A 38 -2.22 -20.87 15.54
C SER A 38 -3.67 -20.49 15.22
N THR A 39 -4.35 -19.75 16.10
CA THR A 39 -5.73 -19.29 15.87
C THR A 39 -5.70 -17.86 15.33
N GLN A 40 -5.84 -17.72 14.02
CA GLN A 40 -5.86 -16.42 13.34
C GLN A 40 -7.08 -16.31 12.40
N SER A 41 -7.70 -15.14 12.38
CA SER A 41 -8.81 -14.79 11.49
C SER A 41 -8.36 -13.75 10.49
N ALA A 42 -8.58 -14.02 9.20
CA ALA A 42 -8.28 -13.07 8.13
C ALA A 42 -9.15 -11.81 8.28
N GLN A 43 -8.54 -10.66 8.06
CA GLN A 43 -9.21 -9.36 8.04
C GLN A 43 -9.13 -8.76 6.65
N ASP A 44 -10.18 -8.01 6.29
CA ASP A 44 -10.15 -7.19 5.09
C ASP A 44 -9.06 -6.12 5.20
N THR A 45 -8.49 -5.77 4.05
CA THR A 45 -7.46 -4.73 3.94
C THR A 45 -7.79 -3.83 2.76
N ASP A 46 -7.52 -2.56 2.93
CA ASP A 46 -7.67 -1.52 1.94
C ASP A 46 -6.36 -1.34 1.16
N ALA A 47 -6.41 -0.48 0.15
CA ALA A 47 -5.22 0.03 -0.52
C ALA A 47 -5.37 1.53 -0.76
N VAL A 48 -4.36 2.28 -0.37
CA VAL A 48 -4.22 3.70 -0.69
C VAL A 48 -3.24 3.84 -1.84
N ILE A 49 -3.63 4.58 -2.88
CA ILE A 49 -2.79 4.82 -4.06
C ILE A 49 -2.54 6.32 -4.15
N TRP A 50 -1.28 6.72 -3.96
CA TRP A 50 -0.95 8.12 -3.77
C TRP A 50 0.28 8.60 -4.54
N ASN A 51 0.16 9.83 -5.06
CA ASN A 51 1.25 10.63 -5.59
C ASN A 51 0.99 12.11 -5.20
N PRO A 52 2.01 12.84 -4.70
CA PRO A 52 1.84 14.22 -4.26
C PRO A 52 1.54 15.18 -5.42
N TRP A 53 2.02 14.86 -6.62
CA TRP A 53 2.02 15.72 -7.80
C TRP A 53 2.76 17.05 -7.58
N VAL A 54 2.89 17.82 -8.67
CA VAL A 54 3.73 19.02 -8.80
C VAL A 54 3.62 19.97 -7.61
N GLU A 55 2.41 20.44 -7.29
CA GLU A 55 2.24 21.52 -6.32
C GLU A 55 2.51 21.07 -4.89
N ARG A 56 2.14 19.83 -4.54
CA ARG A 56 2.37 19.33 -3.18
C ARG A 56 3.85 18.99 -2.96
N SER A 57 4.54 18.44 -3.97
CA SER A 57 5.96 18.12 -3.87
C SER A 57 6.83 19.33 -3.55
N LYS A 58 6.52 20.51 -4.13
CA LYS A 58 7.24 21.76 -3.85
C LYS A 58 7.17 22.21 -2.38
N THR A 59 6.21 21.68 -1.60
CA THR A 59 6.02 22.05 -0.19
C THR A 59 6.81 21.18 0.78
N PHE A 60 7.36 20.05 0.31
CA PHE A 60 8.10 19.11 1.15
C PHE A 60 9.56 19.55 1.29
N LYS A 61 10.08 19.51 2.52
CA LYS A 61 11.48 19.92 2.80
C LYS A 61 12.48 18.80 2.52
N ASP A 62 12.00 17.57 2.53
CA ASP A 62 12.73 16.31 2.46
C ASP A 62 12.43 15.52 1.18
N PHE A 63 11.74 16.13 0.22
CA PHE A 63 11.35 15.51 -1.04
C PHE A 63 11.52 16.52 -2.18
N GLY A 64 12.23 16.12 -3.23
CA GLY A 64 12.56 17.00 -4.36
C GLY A 64 11.33 17.43 -5.16
N ALA A 65 11.39 18.63 -5.77
CA ALA A 65 10.26 19.20 -6.52
C ALA A 65 9.77 18.32 -7.68
N GLU A 66 10.64 17.46 -8.24
CA GLU A 66 10.35 16.57 -9.36
C GLU A 66 10.37 15.06 -8.98
N GLU A 67 10.65 14.72 -7.72
CA GLU A 67 10.76 13.31 -7.31
C GLU A 67 9.43 12.55 -7.46
N TYR A 68 8.30 13.26 -7.47
CA TYR A 68 6.97 12.68 -7.68
C TYR A 68 6.83 11.97 -9.03
N ILE A 69 7.62 12.34 -10.04
CA ILE A 69 7.57 11.75 -11.38
C ILE A 69 7.99 10.27 -11.35
N ASN A 70 8.86 9.91 -10.39
CA ASN A 70 9.50 8.59 -10.34
C ASN A 70 8.97 7.72 -9.18
N MET A 71 7.85 8.09 -8.57
CA MET A 71 7.28 7.35 -7.44
C MET A 71 5.76 7.15 -7.55
N LEU A 72 5.30 6.06 -6.95
CA LEU A 72 3.90 5.81 -6.64
C LEU A 72 3.86 5.14 -5.28
N ALA A 73 3.12 5.71 -4.33
CA ALA A 73 2.86 5.06 -3.07
C ALA A 73 1.68 4.09 -3.26
N VAL A 74 1.91 2.83 -2.90
CA VAL A 74 0.86 1.81 -2.80
C VAL A 74 0.90 1.32 -1.38
N GLU A 75 -0.14 1.64 -0.61
CA GLU A 75 -0.14 1.50 0.83
C GLU A 75 -1.28 0.57 1.26
N PRO A 76 -1.03 -0.74 1.34
CA PRO A 76 -1.89 -1.68 2.02
C PRO A 76 -2.09 -1.28 3.48
N GLY A 77 -3.34 -1.31 3.94
CA GLY A 77 -3.65 -0.98 5.33
C GLY A 77 -5.10 -1.29 5.68
N ARG A 78 -5.56 -0.76 6.81
CA ARG A 78 -6.99 -0.73 7.17
C ARG A 78 -7.32 0.69 7.61
N VAL A 79 -7.93 1.45 6.71
CA VAL A 79 -8.20 2.90 6.87
C VAL A 79 -9.67 3.26 6.62
N SER A 80 -10.43 2.36 6.01
CA SER A 80 -11.89 2.49 5.82
C SER A 80 -12.66 2.44 7.14
N GLU A 81 -12.07 1.84 8.19
CA GLU A 81 -12.65 1.77 9.52
C GLU A 81 -11.59 1.63 10.61
N LYS A 82 -12.03 1.80 11.86
CA LYS A 82 -11.23 1.45 13.03
C LYS A 82 -11.34 -0.04 13.29
N GLN A 83 -10.29 -0.79 12.94
CA GLN A 83 -10.24 -2.22 13.19
C GLN A 83 -10.33 -2.53 14.69
N VAL A 84 -11.33 -3.31 15.08
CA VAL A 84 -11.48 -3.77 16.47
C VAL A 84 -10.41 -4.82 16.76
N LEU A 85 -9.59 -4.60 17.79
CA LEU A 85 -8.62 -5.56 18.30
C LEU A 85 -9.06 -6.06 19.69
N PRO A 86 -9.49 -7.32 19.81
CA PRO A 86 -9.84 -7.90 21.10
C PRO A 86 -8.64 -7.95 22.06
N SER A 87 -8.92 -7.83 23.37
CA SER A 87 -7.90 -7.91 24.41
C SER A 87 -7.11 -9.23 24.33
N GLY A 88 -5.78 -9.13 24.42
CA GLY A 88 -4.88 -10.28 24.38
C GLY A 88 -4.61 -10.86 22.98
N GLN A 89 -5.12 -10.23 21.92
CA GLN A 89 -4.83 -10.63 20.54
C GLN A 89 -3.84 -9.69 19.86
N THR A 90 -3.25 -10.17 18.77
CA THR A 90 -2.36 -9.38 17.89
C THR A 90 -3.06 -9.12 16.57
N TYR A 91 -2.97 -7.89 16.07
CA TYR A 91 -3.30 -7.57 14.69
C TYR A 91 -2.03 -7.50 13.86
N THR A 92 -1.93 -8.38 12.86
CA THR A 92 -0.80 -8.43 11.93
C THR A 92 -1.25 -7.93 10.57
N LEU A 93 -0.54 -6.94 10.04
CA LEU A 93 -0.62 -6.52 8.64
C LEU A 93 0.67 -6.95 7.94
N GLN A 94 0.55 -7.54 6.75
CA GLN A 94 1.69 -8.02 5.98
C GLN A 94 1.63 -7.50 4.55
N GLN A 95 2.80 -7.11 4.05
CA GLN A 95 3.03 -6.75 2.66
C GLN A 95 4.26 -7.49 2.13
N THR A 96 4.11 -8.11 0.96
CA THR A 96 5.22 -8.69 0.19
C THR A 96 5.29 -8.00 -1.16
N ILE A 97 6.47 -7.52 -1.53
CA ILE A 97 6.73 -6.86 -2.81
C ILE A 97 7.60 -7.78 -3.68
N THR A 98 7.20 -7.99 -4.92
CA THR A 98 7.97 -8.74 -5.92
C THR A 98 8.08 -7.93 -7.20
N VAL A 99 9.27 -7.89 -7.78
CA VAL A 99 9.54 -7.25 -9.08
C VAL A 99 9.79 -8.35 -10.10
N ALA A 100 9.12 -8.26 -11.25
CA ALA A 100 9.36 -9.08 -12.43
C ALA A 100 9.72 -8.18 -13.61
#